data_AF-A0A7W2FYG0-F1
#
_entry.id   AF-A0A7W2FYG0-F1
#
_cell.length_a   1.000
_cell.length_b   1.000
_cell.length_c   1.000
_cell.angle_alpha   90.00
_cell.angle_beta   90.00
_cell.angle_gamma   90.00
#
_symmetry.space_group_name_H-M   'P 1'
#
loop_
_entity.id
_entity.type
_entity.pdbx_description
1 polymer ?
#
loop_
_entity_poly.entity_id
_entity_poly.type
_entity_poly.pdbx_seq_one_letter_code
_entity_poly.pdbx_strand_id
1 'polypeptide(L)'
;MKLHKLFLILTLIFFSTNIFAQNNDMKARMEFEDAETAYQSQNYNKAITHLESAEKLLGKPTSKTRYLLIISKAKIFRDYSYEYKELEDLRALTKHYLDNYTTDTEKYREIYDLSNNMKYLPKTLAEYNQVKQQKEEQIRLAQQDRQMKEKQEAEELKKAQAYVLNFAKKYNYKPNITTSEFAALSSENEKLVKKLKSKTYSGDPWSTKNGPAFISAQDNKVIYFAYMLVSGNSIDSANEIFYDIQRNLAPQYYNYNKETATISINVPGVGIDNIYFKIFSNKLRIVLRRDLNVGEPAY
;
A
#
# COMPACT_ATOMS: atom_id res chain seq x y z
N MET A 1 69.82 -16.75 -45.34
CA MET A 1 68.63 -17.59 -45.10
C MET A 1 67.84 -17.68 -46.40
N LYS A 2 67.49 -18.87 -46.90
CA LYS A 2 66.81 -18.99 -48.21
C LYS A 2 65.38 -18.41 -48.13
N LEU A 3 64.93 -17.72 -49.18
CA LEU A 3 63.67 -16.97 -49.24
C LEU A 3 62.44 -17.79 -48.79
N HIS A 4 62.39 -19.08 -49.12
CA HIS A 4 61.31 -19.99 -48.72
C HIS A 4 61.22 -20.22 -47.20
N LYS A 5 62.34 -20.19 -46.47
CA LYS A 5 62.33 -20.32 -45.01
C LYS A 5 61.74 -19.07 -44.34
N LEU A 6 62.04 -17.89 -44.90
CA LEU A 6 61.44 -16.63 -44.44
C LEU A 6 59.93 -16.63 -44.69
N PHE A 7 59.49 -17.06 -45.88
CA PHE A 7 58.08 -17.14 -46.23
C PHE A 7 57.32 -18.09 -45.31
N LEU A 8 57.87 -19.27 -45.02
CA LEU A 8 57.27 -20.24 -44.10
C LEU A 8 57.14 -19.69 -42.67
N ILE A 9 58.15 -18.97 -42.17
CA ILE A 9 58.10 -18.32 -40.85
C ILE A 9 57.03 -17.22 -40.83
N LEU A 10 56.93 -16.41 -41.88
CA LEU A 10 55.91 -15.37 -41.99
C LEU A 10 54.51 -15.97 -42.01
N THR A 11 54.30 -17.01 -42.81
CA THR A 11 53.02 -17.73 -42.88
C THR A 11 52.65 -18.32 -41.52
N LEU A 12 53.61 -18.92 -40.78
CA LEU A 12 53.36 -19.46 -39.46
C LEU A 12 52.96 -18.37 -38.43
N ILE A 13 53.56 -17.18 -38.51
CA ILE A 13 53.21 -16.03 -37.67
C ILE A 13 51.82 -15.50 -38.03
N PHE A 14 51.43 -15.49 -39.31
CA PHE A 14 50.08 -15.10 -39.72
C PHE A 14 49.00 -16.11 -39.31
N PHE A 15 49.33 -17.39 -39.17
CA PHE A 15 48.38 -18.39 -38.68
C PHE A 15 48.18 -18.33 -37.16
N SER A 16 49.19 -17.91 -36.38
CA SER A 16 49.07 -17.85 -34.92
C SER A 16 48.15 -16.73 -34.41
N THR A 17 47.91 -15.67 -35.18
CA THR A 17 47.00 -14.57 -34.79
C THR A 17 45.52 -14.98 -34.80
N ASN A 18 45.14 -16.06 -35.50
CA ASN A 18 43.75 -16.50 -35.59
C ASN A 18 43.26 -17.26 -34.34
N ILE A 19 44.17 -17.77 -33.51
CA ILE A 19 43.83 -18.55 -32.31
C ILE A 19 43.19 -17.68 -31.23
N PHE A 20 43.59 -16.40 -31.13
CA PHE A 20 43.04 -15.47 -30.12
C PHE A 20 41.58 -15.08 -30.37
N ALA A 21 41.11 -15.12 -31.62
CA ALA A 21 39.72 -14.78 -31.96
C ALA A 21 38.71 -15.84 -31.52
N GLN A 22 39.09 -17.13 -31.54
CA GLN A 22 38.19 -18.24 -31.21
C GLN A 22 37.86 -18.30 -29.71
N ASN A 23 38.83 -17.98 -28.84
CA ASN A 23 38.62 -17.97 -27.40
C ASN A 23 37.66 -16.85 -26.94
N ASN A 24 37.63 -15.72 -27.65
CA ASN A 24 36.74 -14.62 -27.33
C ASN A 24 35.30 -14.91 -27.74
N ASP A 25 35.07 -15.62 -28.84
CA ASP A 25 33.70 -16.00 -29.28
C ASP A 25 33.03 -16.92 -28.25
N MET A 26 33.75 -17.94 -27.75
CA MET A 26 33.21 -18.84 -26.73
C MET A 26 32.87 -18.08 -25.43
N LYS A 27 33.78 -17.21 -24.95
CA LYS A 27 33.53 -16.39 -23.76
C LYS A 27 32.35 -15.44 -23.96
N ALA A 28 32.23 -14.82 -25.14
CA ALA A 28 31.11 -13.94 -25.44
C ALA A 28 29.76 -14.68 -25.43
N ARG A 29 29.74 -15.94 -25.89
CA ARG A 29 28.54 -16.79 -25.80
C ARG A 29 28.18 -17.10 -24.35
N MET A 30 29.16 -17.46 -23.52
CA MET A 30 28.94 -17.69 -22.09
C MET A 30 28.39 -16.42 -21.40
N GLU A 31 28.99 -15.26 -21.65
CA GLU A 31 28.48 -13.98 -21.12
C GLU A 31 27.06 -13.68 -21.63
N PHE A 32 26.74 -14.01 -22.88
CA PHE A 32 25.38 -13.83 -23.40
C PHE A 32 24.37 -14.78 -22.74
N GLU A 33 24.73 -16.06 -22.52
CA GLU A 33 23.89 -17.04 -21.81
C GLU A 33 23.66 -16.64 -20.35
N ASP A 34 24.70 -16.14 -19.67
CA ASP A 34 24.61 -15.59 -18.32
C ASP A 34 23.70 -14.34 -18.28
N ALA A 35 23.76 -13.50 -19.31
CA ALA A 35 22.85 -12.37 -19.45
C ALA A 35 21.40 -12.79 -19.63
N GLU A 36 21.12 -13.80 -20.46
CA GLU A 36 19.76 -14.34 -20.64
C GLU A 36 19.22 -14.92 -19.34
N THR A 37 20.05 -15.67 -18.60
CA THR A 37 19.70 -16.22 -17.29
C THR A 37 19.40 -15.11 -16.27
N ALA A 38 20.24 -14.07 -16.24
CA ALA A 38 20.02 -12.91 -15.37
C ALA A 38 18.76 -12.13 -15.73
N TYR A 39 18.48 -11.96 -17.03
CA TYR A 39 17.27 -11.30 -17.52
C TYR A 39 16.00 -12.07 -17.14
N GLN A 40 15.99 -13.39 -17.33
CA GLN A 40 14.89 -14.26 -16.91
C GLN A 40 14.66 -14.21 -15.40
N SER A 41 15.72 -14.06 -14.62
CA SER A 41 15.68 -13.88 -13.17
C SER A 41 15.33 -12.44 -12.73
N GLN A 42 14.91 -11.57 -13.66
CA GLN A 42 14.60 -10.15 -13.45
C GLN A 42 15.75 -9.31 -12.87
N ASN A 43 17.00 -9.80 -12.95
CA ASN A 43 18.18 -9.08 -12.53
C ASN A 43 18.77 -8.30 -13.71
N TYR A 44 18.08 -7.24 -14.11
CA TYR A 44 18.40 -6.47 -15.31
C TYR A 44 19.77 -5.79 -15.26
N ASN A 45 20.23 -5.35 -14.09
CA ASN A 45 21.57 -4.77 -13.91
C ASN A 45 22.67 -5.80 -14.23
N LYS A 46 22.51 -7.03 -13.71
CA LYS A 46 23.46 -8.11 -13.99
C LYS A 46 23.42 -8.51 -15.47
N ALA A 47 22.23 -8.57 -16.06
CA ALA A 47 22.09 -8.84 -17.50
C ALA A 47 22.82 -7.78 -18.35
N ILE A 48 22.70 -6.49 -18.02
CA ILE A 48 23.39 -5.39 -18.70
C ILE A 48 24.91 -5.58 -18.64
N THR A 49 25.47 -5.85 -17.46
CA THR A 49 26.92 -6.06 -17.28
C THR A 49 27.45 -7.19 -18.14
N HIS A 50 26.74 -8.32 -18.17
CA HIS A 50 27.12 -9.47 -19.00
C HIS A 50 27.00 -9.15 -20.50
N LEU A 51 25.97 -8.41 -20.92
CA LEU A 51 25.80 -7.99 -22.32
C LEU A 51 26.90 -7.05 -22.81
N GLU A 52 27.27 -6.06 -22.00
CA GLU A 52 28.37 -5.14 -22.31
C GLU A 52 29.71 -5.89 -22.38
N SER A 53 29.90 -6.91 -21.53
CA SER A 53 31.07 -7.79 -21.56
C SER A 53 31.09 -8.67 -22.82
N ALA A 54 29.95 -9.25 -23.20
CA ALA A 54 29.81 -10.02 -24.44
C ALA A 54 30.15 -9.17 -25.68
N GLU A 55 29.61 -7.94 -25.77
CA GLU A 55 29.89 -7.03 -26.90
C GLU A 55 31.36 -6.62 -26.96
N LYS A 56 31.99 -6.39 -25.80
CA LYS A 56 33.42 -6.09 -25.71
C LYS A 56 34.27 -7.26 -26.21
N LEU A 57 33.93 -8.50 -25.85
CA LEU A 57 34.63 -9.71 -26.29
C LEU A 57 34.47 -9.93 -27.81
N LEU A 58 33.29 -9.64 -28.36
CA LEU A 58 33.03 -9.72 -29.80
C LEU A 58 33.68 -8.59 -30.60
N GLY A 59 34.05 -7.49 -29.95
CA GLY A 59 34.61 -6.28 -30.57
C GLY A 59 33.59 -5.47 -31.39
N LYS A 60 32.35 -5.95 -31.50
CA LYS A 60 31.24 -5.26 -32.16
C LYS A 60 29.90 -5.72 -31.58
N PRO A 61 28.89 -4.84 -31.57
CA PRO A 61 27.55 -5.24 -31.17
C PRO A 61 26.88 -6.13 -32.21
N THR A 62 26.07 -7.07 -31.72
CA THR A 62 25.20 -7.91 -32.55
C THR A 62 23.74 -7.50 -32.34
N SER A 63 22.86 -7.85 -33.28
CA SER A 63 21.42 -7.62 -33.10
C SER A 63 20.90 -8.27 -31.81
N LYS A 64 21.34 -9.50 -31.48
CA LYS A 64 20.87 -10.21 -30.27
C LYS A 64 21.31 -9.51 -28.98
N THR A 65 22.61 -9.20 -28.84
CA THR A 65 23.15 -8.52 -27.65
C THR A 65 22.53 -7.14 -27.49
N ARG A 66 22.45 -6.37 -28.59
CA ARG A 66 21.94 -5.00 -28.56
C ARG A 66 20.44 -4.96 -28.23
N TYR A 67 19.65 -5.88 -28.78
CA TYR A 67 18.24 -6.01 -28.43
C TYR A 67 18.04 -6.28 -26.94
N LEU A 68 18.68 -7.32 -26.40
CA LEU A 68 18.49 -7.69 -25.00
C LEU A 68 18.98 -6.58 -24.05
N LEU A 69 20.04 -5.85 -24.44
CA LEU A 69 20.57 -4.72 -23.69
C LEU A 69 19.55 -3.58 -23.60
N ILE A 70 18.93 -3.23 -24.73
CA ILE A 70 17.91 -2.19 -24.79
C ILE A 70 16.71 -2.56 -23.93
N ILE A 71 16.17 -3.77 -24.07
CA ILE A 71 15.01 -4.21 -23.30
C ILE A 71 15.36 -4.26 -21.80
N SER A 72 16.55 -4.76 -21.43
CA SER A 72 17.01 -4.77 -20.04
C SER A 72 17.09 -3.37 -19.44
N LYS A 73 17.70 -2.41 -20.15
CA LYS A 73 17.72 -1.00 -19.72
C LYS A 73 16.29 -0.43 -19.62
N ALA A 74 15.44 -0.68 -20.61
CA ALA A 74 14.05 -0.22 -20.59
C ALA A 74 13.23 -0.74 -19.39
N LYS A 75 13.54 -1.95 -18.88
CA LYS A 75 12.90 -2.47 -17.66
C LYS A 75 13.28 -1.70 -16.40
N ILE A 76 14.52 -1.24 -16.29
CA ILE A 76 14.99 -0.39 -15.17
C ILE A 76 14.33 0.99 -15.22
N PHE A 77 14.06 1.50 -16.43
CA PHE A 77 13.48 2.83 -16.64
C PHE A 77 12.06 3.05 -16.09
N ARG A 78 11.29 1.98 -15.83
CA ARG A 78 9.86 2.09 -15.48
C ARG A 78 9.58 2.82 -14.16
N ASP A 79 10.55 2.88 -13.25
CA ASP A 79 10.33 3.41 -11.90
C ASP A 79 10.63 4.92 -11.76
N TYR A 80 10.90 5.63 -12.88
CA TYR A 80 11.28 7.05 -12.89
C TYR A 80 12.48 7.39 -11.98
N SER A 81 13.27 6.40 -11.60
CA SER A 81 14.47 6.49 -10.78
C SER A 81 15.74 6.54 -11.63
N TYR A 82 15.61 6.92 -12.91
CA TYR A 82 16.71 7.01 -13.85
C TYR A 82 17.35 8.40 -13.85
N GLU A 83 18.62 8.48 -14.22
CA GLU A 83 19.30 9.74 -14.50
C GLU A 83 19.17 10.14 -15.97
N TYR A 84 19.16 11.45 -16.27
CA TYR A 84 18.97 11.93 -17.65
C TYR A 84 19.97 11.33 -18.64
N LYS A 85 21.22 11.13 -18.23
CA LYS A 85 22.25 10.47 -19.04
C LYS A 85 21.84 9.07 -19.47
N GLU A 86 21.21 8.30 -18.59
CA GLU A 86 20.76 6.94 -18.90
C GLU A 86 19.67 6.98 -19.99
N LEU A 87 18.85 8.03 -20.01
CA LEU A 87 17.79 8.20 -21.01
C LEU A 87 18.40 8.51 -22.38
N GLU A 88 19.44 9.35 -22.40
CA GLU A 88 20.22 9.62 -23.61
C GLU A 88 20.90 8.35 -24.12
N ASP A 89 21.51 7.56 -23.24
CA ASP A 89 22.14 6.29 -23.58
C ASP A 89 21.10 5.32 -24.19
N LEU A 90 19.91 5.19 -23.59
CA LEU A 90 18.85 4.34 -24.11
C LEU A 90 18.33 4.83 -25.48
N ARG A 91 18.18 6.14 -25.67
CA ARG A 91 17.82 6.74 -26.98
C ARG A 91 18.88 6.47 -28.04
N ALA A 92 20.16 6.59 -27.69
CA ALA A 92 21.26 6.29 -28.59
C ALA A 92 21.27 4.81 -28.99
N LEU A 93 21.09 3.91 -28.02
CA LEU A 93 21.03 2.46 -28.26
C LEU A 93 19.86 2.06 -29.15
N THR A 94 18.66 2.56 -28.86
CA THR A 94 17.45 2.29 -29.67
C THR A 94 17.59 2.82 -31.08
N LYS A 95 18.09 4.06 -31.26
CA LYS A 95 18.37 4.62 -32.58
C LYS A 95 19.36 3.75 -33.35
N HIS A 96 20.51 3.42 -32.73
CA HIS A 96 21.50 2.55 -33.35
C HIS A 96 20.88 1.20 -33.76
N TYR A 97 20.02 0.62 -32.94
CA TYR A 97 19.38 -0.65 -33.28
C TYR A 97 18.48 -0.53 -34.51
N LEU A 98 17.61 0.48 -34.55
CA LEU A 98 16.68 0.71 -35.66
C LEU A 98 17.40 1.05 -36.97
N ASP A 99 18.55 1.72 -36.90
CA ASP A 99 19.35 2.09 -38.06
C ASP A 99 20.15 0.90 -38.64
N ASN A 100 20.53 -0.07 -37.80
CA ASN A 100 21.50 -1.13 -38.20
C ASN A 100 20.92 -2.55 -38.24
N TYR A 101 19.78 -2.82 -37.60
CA TYR A 101 19.24 -4.18 -37.49
C TYR A 101 17.75 -4.21 -37.84
N THR A 102 17.41 -4.71 -39.03
CA THR A 102 16.03 -4.77 -39.55
C THR A 102 15.54 -6.18 -39.84
N THR A 103 16.39 -7.20 -39.66
CA THR A 103 16.11 -8.58 -40.09
C THR A 103 15.08 -9.31 -39.24
N ASP A 104 14.96 -8.97 -37.96
CA ASP A 104 13.99 -9.57 -37.02
C ASP A 104 12.82 -8.59 -36.82
N THR A 105 11.71 -8.81 -37.54
CA THR A 105 10.58 -7.87 -37.58
C THR A 105 9.89 -7.69 -36.23
N GLU A 106 9.82 -8.74 -35.41
CA GLU A 106 9.19 -8.70 -34.10
C GLU A 106 10.01 -7.83 -33.14
N LYS A 107 11.30 -8.13 -33.02
CA LYS A 107 12.22 -7.34 -32.19
C LYS A 107 12.31 -5.90 -32.68
N TYR A 108 12.36 -5.68 -33.99
CA TYR A 108 12.37 -4.34 -34.57
C TYR A 108 11.13 -3.54 -34.14
N ARG A 109 9.94 -4.14 -34.21
CA ARG A 109 8.69 -3.49 -33.80
C ARG A 109 8.72 -3.12 -32.32
N GLU A 110 9.18 -4.01 -31.44
CA GLU A 110 9.27 -3.71 -30.02
C GLU A 110 10.23 -2.54 -29.73
N ILE A 111 11.40 -2.50 -30.38
CA ILE A 111 12.33 -1.37 -30.23
C ILE A 111 11.74 -0.08 -30.81
N TYR A 112 10.99 -0.17 -31.91
CA TYR A 112 10.32 0.98 -32.52
C TYR A 112 9.24 1.55 -31.59
N ASP A 113 8.42 0.70 -30.97
CA ASP A 113 7.40 1.10 -30.01
C ASP A 113 8.03 1.73 -28.76
N LEU A 114 9.14 1.16 -28.26
CA LEU A 114 9.93 1.76 -27.19
C LEU A 114 10.45 3.16 -27.57
N SER A 115 11.00 3.32 -28.78
CA SER A 115 11.47 4.60 -29.31
C SER A 115 10.35 5.64 -29.37
N ASN A 116 9.14 5.24 -29.81
CA ASN A 116 7.97 6.10 -29.83
C ASN A 116 7.54 6.53 -28.43
N ASN A 117 7.52 5.61 -27.47
CA ASN A 117 7.18 5.94 -26.08
C ASN A 117 8.16 6.93 -25.45
N MET A 118 9.45 6.87 -25.81
CA MET A 118 10.46 7.81 -25.32
C MET A 118 10.33 9.23 -25.87
N LYS A 119 9.49 9.48 -26.89
CA LYS A 119 9.21 10.83 -27.41
C LYS A 119 8.44 11.71 -26.43
N TYR A 120 7.71 11.09 -25.49
CA TYR A 120 6.96 11.76 -24.44
C TYR A 120 7.79 12.02 -23.18
N LEU A 121 9.02 11.50 -23.13
CA LEU A 121 9.97 11.78 -22.05
C LEU A 121 10.76 13.07 -22.33
N PRO A 122 11.30 13.73 -21.28
CA PRO A 122 12.08 14.97 -21.44
C PRO A 122 13.17 14.86 -22.51
N LYS A 123 13.23 15.83 -23.41
CA LYS A 123 14.19 15.85 -24.53
C LYS A 123 15.50 16.55 -24.19
N THR A 124 15.48 17.33 -23.11
CA THR A 124 16.63 18.09 -22.64
C THR A 124 16.83 17.88 -21.15
N LEU A 125 18.05 18.09 -20.67
CA LEU A 125 18.37 18.05 -19.24
C LEU A 125 17.55 19.08 -18.45
N ALA A 126 17.25 20.24 -19.04
CA ALA A 126 16.43 21.27 -18.42
C ALA A 126 14.98 20.80 -18.21
N GLU A 127 14.36 20.23 -19.24
CA GLU A 127 13.02 19.63 -19.14
C GLU A 127 13.00 18.50 -18.10
N TYR A 128 14.05 17.66 -18.06
CA TYR A 128 14.17 16.58 -17.10
C TYR A 128 14.23 17.10 -15.67
N ASN A 129 15.09 18.10 -15.41
CA ASN A 129 15.19 18.71 -14.09
C ASN A 129 13.88 19.37 -13.66
N GLN A 130 13.16 20.00 -14.59
CA GLN A 130 11.85 20.58 -14.31
C GLN A 130 10.83 19.50 -13.92
N VAL A 131 10.74 18.41 -14.67
CA VAL A 131 9.83 17.29 -14.35
C VAL A 131 10.21 16.63 -13.01
N LYS A 132 11.51 16.45 -12.76
CA LYS A 132 12.03 15.91 -11.49
C LYS A 132 11.63 16.80 -10.30
N GLN A 133 11.88 18.11 -10.40
CA GLN A 133 11.49 19.09 -9.38
C GLN A 133 9.97 19.12 -9.15
N GLN A 134 9.16 19.10 -10.21
CA GLN A 134 7.70 19.06 -10.09
C GLN A 134 7.21 17.81 -9.35
N LYS A 135 7.81 16.66 -9.62
CA LYS A 135 7.47 15.40 -8.94
C LYS A 135 7.90 15.40 -7.48
N GLU A 136 9.12 15.87 -7.19
CA GLU A 136 9.62 16.03 -5.82
C GLU A 136 8.72 16.98 -5.01
N GLU A 137 8.27 18.07 -5.63
CA GLU A 137 7.32 19.01 -5.02
C GLU A 137 5.96 18.35 -4.74
N GLN A 138 5.40 17.61 -5.70
CA GLN A 138 4.15 16.88 -5.50
C GLN A 138 4.24 15.86 -4.37
N ILE A 139 5.36 15.14 -4.25
CA ILE A 139 5.61 14.19 -3.15
C ILE A 139 5.67 14.94 -1.82
N ARG A 140 6.37 16.08 -1.77
CA ARG A 140 6.47 16.92 -0.58
C ARG A 140 5.10 17.42 -0.12
N LEU A 141 4.29 17.94 -1.04
CA LEU A 141 2.94 18.40 -0.74
C LEU A 141 2.05 17.25 -0.24
N ALA A 142 2.10 16.10 -0.89
CA ALA A 142 1.35 14.91 -0.46
C ALA A 142 1.76 14.42 0.94
N GLN A 143 3.04 14.54 1.31
CA GLN A 143 3.52 14.22 2.66
C GLN A 143 3.03 15.23 3.69
N GLN A 144 3.06 16.53 3.38
CA GLN A 144 2.53 17.58 4.25
C GLN A 144 1.03 17.40 4.50
N ASP A 145 0.25 17.09 3.47
CA ASP A 145 -1.18 16.82 3.59
C ASP A 145 -1.48 15.61 4.48
N ARG A 146 -0.69 14.53 4.37
CA ARG A 146 -0.81 13.36 5.26
C ARG A 146 -0.53 13.74 6.71
N GLN A 147 0.57 14.46 6.97
CA GLN A 147 0.92 14.92 8.32
C GLN A 147 -0.16 15.84 8.92
N MET A 148 -0.72 16.73 8.10
CA MET A 148 -1.82 17.62 8.53
C MET A 148 -3.08 16.84 8.89
N LYS A 149 -3.46 15.84 8.08
CA LYS A 149 -4.60 14.96 8.38
C LYS A 149 -4.38 14.15 9.65
N GLU A 150 -3.21 13.53 9.81
CA GLU A 150 -2.85 12.78 11.02
C GLU A 150 -2.90 13.66 12.28
N LYS A 151 -2.41 14.90 12.18
CA LYS A 151 -2.47 15.87 13.28
C LYS A 151 -3.91 16.27 13.62
N GLN A 152 -4.76 16.50 12.61
CA GLN A 152 -6.18 16.81 12.81
C GLN A 152 -6.91 15.63 13.47
N GLU A 153 -6.69 14.41 13.00
CA GLU A 153 -7.28 13.19 13.58
C GLU A 153 -6.83 12.97 15.02
N ALA A 154 -5.55 13.20 15.33
CA ALA A 154 -5.03 13.11 16.69
C ALA A 154 -5.65 14.18 17.62
N GLU A 155 -5.87 15.39 17.12
CA GLU A 155 -6.53 16.46 17.88
C GLU A 155 -8.01 16.15 18.13
N GLU A 156 -8.72 15.64 17.13
CA GLU A 156 -10.10 15.18 17.29
C GLU A 156 -10.21 14.05 18.33
N LEU A 157 -9.30 13.08 18.27
CA LEU A 157 -9.25 11.98 19.23
C LEU A 157 -9.04 12.50 20.65
N LYS A 158 -8.11 13.44 20.83
CA LYS A 158 -7.85 14.08 22.12
C LYS A 158 -9.08 14.83 22.66
N LYS A 159 -9.80 15.56 21.80
CA LYS A 159 -11.05 16.25 22.18
C LYS A 159 -12.13 15.25 22.58
N ALA A 160 -12.28 14.15 21.84
CA ALA A 160 -13.23 13.09 22.16
C ALA A 160 -12.91 12.42 23.51
N GLN A 161 -11.64 12.10 23.76
CA GLN A 161 -11.19 11.55 25.05
C GLN A 161 -11.46 12.51 26.20
N ALA A 162 -11.15 13.79 26.05
CA ALA A 162 -11.43 14.81 27.06
C ALA A 162 -12.94 14.94 27.34
N TYR A 163 -13.78 14.88 26.31
CA TYR A 163 -15.23 14.88 26.47
C TYR A 163 -15.72 13.67 27.28
N VAL A 164 -15.24 12.47 26.98
CA VAL A 164 -15.59 11.24 27.72
C VAL A 164 -15.19 11.35 29.19
N LEU A 165 -13.97 11.83 29.48
CA LEU A 165 -13.50 12.01 30.86
C LEU A 165 -14.33 13.04 31.63
N ASN A 166 -14.64 14.18 31.00
CA ASN A 166 -15.48 15.22 31.62
C ASN A 166 -16.91 14.72 31.84
N PHE A 167 -17.46 13.96 30.90
CA PHE A 167 -18.74 13.29 31.06
C PHE A 167 -18.69 12.33 32.25
N ALA A 168 -17.70 11.44 32.31
CA ALA A 168 -17.56 10.49 33.40
C ALA A 168 -17.51 11.19 34.77
N LYS A 169 -16.69 12.25 34.88
CA LYS A 169 -16.59 13.08 36.09
C LYS A 169 -17.93 13.73 36.47
N LYS A 170 -18.68 14.28 35.51
CA LYS A 170 -19.95 14.97 35.75
C LYS A 170 -21.03 14.08 36.38
N TYR A 171 -21.00 12.77 36.12
CA TYR A 171 -21.98 11.82 36.63
C TYR A 171 -21.38 10.85 37.65
N ASN A 172 -20.19 11.12 38.17
CA ASN A 172 -19.46 10.23 39.07
C ASN A 172 -19.30 8.80 38.51
N TYR A 173 -19.19 8.65 37.18
CA TYR A 173 -18.80 7.38 36.60
C TYR A 173 -17.36 7.10 36.99
N LYS A 174 -17.16 5.98 37.67
CA LYS A 174 -15.85 5.47 38.04
C LYS A 174 -15.31 4.68 36.82
N PRO A 175 -14.24 5.13 36.15
CA PRO A 175 -13.62 4.33 35.10
C PRO A 175 -13.01 3.06 35.74
N ASN A 176 -12.95 1.97 34.96
CA ASN A 176 -12.35 0.69 35.39
C ASN A 176 -13.01 0.03 36.61
N ILE A 177 -14.33 0.09 36.71
CA ILE A 177 -15.07 -0.71 37.70
C ILE A 177 -14.86 -2.20 37.43
N THR A 178 -14.60 -2.93 38.49
CA THR A 178 -14.54 -4.40 38.47
C THR A 178 -15.90 -4.99 38.12
N THR A 179 -15.92 -6.25 37.66
CA THR A 179 -17.17 -6.96 37.35
C THR A 179 -18.13 -7.01 38.54
N SER A 180 -17.61 -7.10 39.76
CA SER A 180 -18.37 -7.04 41.01
C SER A 180 -18.92 -5.63 41.31
N GLU A 181 -18.14 -4.57 41.11
CA GLU A 181 -18.62 -3.18 41.23
C GLU A 181 -19.70 -2.85 40.18
N PHE A 182 -19.55 -3.35 38.95
CA PHE A 182 -20.56 -3.22 37.91
C PHE A 182 -21.86 -3.96 38.26
N ALA A 183 -21.77 -5.19 38.76
CA ALA A 183 -22.94 -5.96 39.20
C ALA A 183 -23.70 -5.25 40.32
N ALA A 184 -22.98 -4.65 41.28
CA ALA A 184 -23.56 -3.86 42.36
C ALA A 184 -24.31 -2.61 41.83
N LEU A 185 -23.71 -1.87 40.89
CA LEU A 185 -24.36 -0.75 40.21
C LEU A 185 -25.59 -1.19 39.40
N SER A 186 -25.56 -2.37 38.78
CA SER A 186 -26.69 -2.90 38.02
C SER A 186 -27.89 -3.21 38.93
N SER A 187 -27.65 -3.79 40.11
CA SER A 187 -28.66 -4.04 41.14
C SER A 187 -29.27 -2.75 41.68
N GLU A 188 -28.44 -1.72 41.86
CA GLU A 188 -28.88 -0.39 42.31
C GLU A 188 -29.69 0.34 41.23
N ASN A 189 -29.27 0.23 39.97
CA ASN A 189 -30.01 0.74 38.81
C ASN A 189 -31.33 0.00 38.60
N GLU A 190 -31.40 -1.31 38.80
CA GLU A 190 -32.64 -2.08 38.68
C GLU A 190 -33.66 -1.65 39.74
N LYS A 191 -33.20 -1.35 40.98
CA LYS A 191 -34.02 -0.74 42.04
C LYS A 191 -34.47 0.68 41.67
N LEU A 192 -33.59 1.49 41.09
CA LEU A 192 -33.91 2.84 40.62
C LEU A 192 -34.96 2.81 39.49
N VAL A 193 -34.82 1.90 38.52
CA VAL A 193 -35.78 1.69 37.43
C VAL A 193 -37.13 1.21 37.97
N LYS A 194 -37.15 0.27 38.93
CA LYS A 194 -38.40 -0.14 39.61
C LYS A 194 -39.06 1.02 40.37
N LYS A 195 -38.26 1.91 40.99
CA LYS A 195 -38.73 3.11 41.71
C LYS A 195 -39.21 4.24 40.78
N LEU A 196 -38.66 4.33 39.58
CA LEU A 196 -39.08 5.29 38.54
C LEU A 196 -40.34 4.79 37.82
N LYS A 197 -40.45 3.49 37.53
CA LYS A 197 -41.66 2.87 36.97
C LYS A 197 -42.89 2.96 37.90
N SER A 198 -42.67 3.05 39.21
CA SER A 198 -43.75 3.21 40.20
C SER A 198 -44.14 4.67 40.47
N LYS A 199 -43.46 5.66 39.87
CA LYS A 199 -43.86 7.07 39.90
C LYS A 199 -44.32 7.51 38.53
N THR A 200 -45.62 7.72 38.36
CA THR A 200 -46.19 8.41 37.20
C THR A 200 -45.69 9.85 37.20
N TYR A 201 -44.71 10.17 36.36
CA TYR A 201 -44.29 11.55 36.13
C TYR A 201 -45.13 12.14 35.00
N SER A 202 -46.04 13.06 35.35
CA SER A 202 -46.66 13.99 34.40
C SER A 202 -45.83 15.28 34.38
N GLY A 203 -44.85 15.34 33.49
CA GLY A 203 -44.01 16.51 33.27
C GLY A 203 -43.17 16.34 32.02
N ASP A 204 -43.03 17.43 31.25
CA ASP A 204 -42.37 17.46 29.94
C ASP A 204 -40.91 16.97 30.02
N PRO A 205 -40.52 15.88 29.32
CA PRO A 205 -39.25 15.18 29.55
C PRO A 205 -38.01 15.89 28.97
N TRP A 206 -38.13 17.10 28.42
CA TRP A 206 -37.07 17.77 27.67
C TRP A 206 -36.14 18.68 28.47
N SER A 207 -35.70 18.25 29.66
CA SER A 207 -34.53 18.88 30.30
C SER A 207 -33.37 17.90 30.48
N THR A 208 -32.55 17.85 29.43
CA THR A 208 -31.14 17.48 29.41
C THR A 208 -30.78 15.99 29.53
N LYS A 209 -29.82 15.59 28.68
CA LYS A 209 -28.85 14.49 28.86
C LYS A 209 -29.24 13.12 28.27
N ASN A 210 -28.58 12.79 27.15
CA ASN A 210 -28.45 11.48 26.54
C ASN A 210 -28.41 10.35 27.59
N GLY A 211 -29.27 9.34 27.40
CA GLY A 211 -29.41 8.20 28.30
C GLY A 211 -28.14 7.33 28.41
N PRO A 212 -28.08 6.44 29.41
CA PRO A 212 -26.89 5.65 29.68
C PRO A 212 -26.63 4.60 28.59
N ALA A 213 -25.38 4.50 28.14
CA ALA A 213 -24.85 3.34 27.42
C ALA A 213 -24.20 2.40 28.44
N PHE A 214 -24.51 1.11 28.38
CA PHE A 214 -23.91 0.09 29.25
C PHE A 214 -22.94 -0.78 28.45
N ILE A 215 -21.77 -1.04 29.03
CA ILE A 215 -20.79 -2.00 28.53
C ILE A 215 -20.68 -3.11 29.58
N SER A 216 -20.92 -4.37 29.18
CA SER A 216 -20.67 -5.54 30.02
C SER A 216 -19.68 -6.46 29.31
N ALA A 217 -18.63 -6.85 30.03
CA ALA A 217 -17.63 -7.80 29.58
C ALA A 217 -17.67 -9.05 30.47
N GLN A 218 -17.61 -10.23 29.84
CA GLN A 218 -17.37 -11.51 30.51
C GLN A 218 -16.26 -12.23 29.75
N ASP A 219 -15.23 -12.70 30.45
CA ASP A 219 -14.10 -13.46 29.89
C ASP A 219 -13.41 -12.79 28.68
N ASN A 220 -13.07 -11.48 28.79
CA ASN A 220 -12.46 -10.68 27.72
C ASN A 220 -13.27 -10.59 26.41
N LYS A 221 -14.58 -10.84 26.45
CA LYS A 221 -15.49 -10.69 25.30
C LYS A 221 -16.52 -9.59 25.58
N VAL A 222 -16.71 -8.69 24.62
CA VAL A 222 -17.80 -7.69 24.63
C VAL A 222 -19.08 -8.41 24.22
N ILE A 223 -20.10 -8.47 25.08
CA ILE A 223 -21.35 -9.19 24.74
C ILE A 223 -22.57 -8.26 24.69
N TYR A 224 -22.53 -7.05 25.25
CA TYR A 224 -23.73 -6.20 25.27
C TYR A 224 -23.43 -4.72 25.02
N PHE A 225 -24.15 -4.17 24.03
CA PHE A 225 -24.35 -2.75 23.83
C PHE A 225 -25.86 -2.50 23.84
N ALA A 226 -26.37 -1.84 24.89
CA ALA A 226 -27.76 -1.42 24.94
C ALA A 226 -27.80 0.11 24.83
N TYR A 227 -28.31 0.61 23.70
CA TYR A 227 -28.65 2.02 23.55
C TYR A 227 -30.15 2.16 23.78
N MET A 228 -30.55 2.87 24.84
CA MET A 228 -31.95 3.25 25.02
C MET A 228 -32.24 4.43 24.10
N LEU A 229 -32.93 4.16 22.99
CA LEU A 229 -33.48 5.21 22.13
C LEU A 229 -34.80 5.65 22.77
N VAL A 230 -34.74 6.59 23.70
CA VAL A 230 -35.98 7.20 24.21
C VAL A 230 -36.50 8.12 23.10
N SER A 231 -37.64 7.74 22.53
CA SER A 231 -38.26 8.33 21.33
C SER A 231 -38.36 9.86 21.43
N GLY A 232 -37.78 10.56 20.47
CA GLY A 232 -37.71 12.03 20.51
C GLY A 232 -37.10 12.69 19.27
N ASN A 233 -36.20 12.00 18.55
CA ASN A 233 -36.01 12.26 17.12
C ASN A 233 -37.07 11.49 16.35
N SER A 234 -37.52 11.99 15.19
CA SER A 234 -38.55 11.32 14.41
C SER A 234 -38.15 9.85 14.22
N ILE A 235 -39.16 8.99 14.33
CA ILE A 235 -39.05 7.54 14.13
C ILE A 235 -38.15 7.21 12.91
N ASP A 236 -38.11 8.09 11.92
CA ASP A 236 -37.30 8.02 10.70
C ASP A 236 -35.78 8.00 10.94
N SER A 237 -35.21 8.80 11.87
CA SER A 237 -33.75 8.85 12.07
C SER A 237 -33.20 7.61 12.81
N ALA A 238 -33.97 7.08 13.77
CA ALA A 238 -33.65 5.82 14.43
C ALA A 238 -33.83 4.63 13.48
N ASN A 239 -34.87 4.68 12.65
CA ASN A 239 -35.10 3.71 11.60
C ASN A 239 -34.01 3.76 10.53
N GLU A 240 -33.47 4.92 10.14
CA GLU A 240 -32.37 5.01 9.16
C GLU A 240 -31.08 4.35 9.66
N ILE A 241 -30.67 4.64 10.90
CA ILE A 241 -29.51 3.99 11.54
C ILE A 241 -29.73 2.47 11.57
N PHE A 242 -30.95 2.04 11.90
CA PHE A 242 -31.31 0.64 11.98
C PHE A 242 -31.41 -0.04 10.61
N TYR A 243 -31.96 0.61 9.59
CA TYR A 243 -32.00 0.09 8.22
C TYR A 243 -30.60 -0.05 7.62
N ASP A 244 -29.66 0.84 7.96
CA ASP A 244 -28.25 0.71 7.58
C ASP A 244 -27.59 -0.49 8.30
N ILE A 245 -27.95 -0.75 9.56
CA ILE A 245 -27.54 -1.96 10.29
C ILE A 245 -28.15 -3.22 9.67
N GLN A 246 -29.44 -3.26 9.38
CA GLN A 246 -30.13 -4.40 8.77
C GLN A 246 -29.61 -4.73 7.36
N ARG A 247 -29.25 -3.72 6.56
CA ARG A 247 -28.68 -3.92 5.22
C ARG A 247 -27.28 -4.53 5.24
N ASN A 248 -26.49 -4.23 6.27
CA ASN A 248 -25.05 -4.54 6.29
C ASN A 248 -24.67 -5.64 7.29
N LEU A 249 -25.59 -6.04 8.19
CA LEU A 249 -25.37 -7.09 9.19
C LEU A 249 -26.45 -8.16 9.09
N ALA A 250 -26.04 -9.43 9.18
CA ALA A 250 -26.99 -10.53 9.14
C ALA A 250 -27.90 -10.54 10.39
N PRO A 251 -29.18 -10.97 10.29
CA PRO A 251 -30.19 -10.84 11.36
C PRO A 251 -29.82 -11.43 12.71
N GLN A 252 -28.91 -12.40 12.75
CA GLN A 252 -28.40 -13.00 14.00
C GLN A 252 -27.51 -12.07 14.83
N TYR A 253 -27.08 -10.93 14.29
CA TYR A 253 -26.15 -10.00 14.94
C TYR A 253 -26.83 -8.73 15.50
N TYR A 254 -28.15 -8.64 15.46
CA TYR A 254 -28.87 -7.54 16.10
C TYR A 254 -30.24 -7.97 16.64
N ASN A 255 -30.72 -7.26 17.65
CA ASN A 255 -32.08 -7.38 18.16
C ASN A 255 -32.67 -5.97 18.33
N TYR A 256 -33.91 -5.77 17.93
CA TYR A 256 -34.58 -4.48 17.99
C TYR A 256 -35.99 -4.63 18.55
N ASN A 257 -36.34 -3.74 19.46
CA ASN A 257 -37.71 -3.47 19.83
C ASN A 257 -37.95 -1.95 19.76
N LYS A 258 -39.18 -1.52 20.00
CA LYS A 258 -39.59 -0.11 19.88
C LYS A 258 -38.78 0.88 20.75
N GLU A 259 -38.02 0.41 21.73
CA GLU A 259 -37.34 1.24 22.74
C GLU A 259 -35.81 1.07 22.75
N THR A 260 -35.30 -0.04 22.19
CA THR A 260 -33.89 -0.41 22.24
C THR A 260 -33.43 -1.11 20.96
N ALA A 261 -32.22 -0.77 20.51
CA ALA A 261 -31.46 -1.54 19.52
C ALA A 261 -30.22 -2.16 20.18
N THR A 262 -30.03 -3.46 19.98
CA THR A 262 -28.87 -4.23 20.43
C THR A 262 -28.11 -4.74 19.22
N ILE A 263 -26.80 -4.55 19.19
CA ILE A 263 -25.91 -5.10 18.15
C ILE A 263 -24.91 -6.00 18.85
N SER A 264 -24.81 -7.25 18.40
CA SER A 264 -23.90 -8.27 18.90
C SER A 264 -22.89 -8.60 17.81
N ILE A 265 -21.61 -8.32 18.07
CA ILE A 265 -20.54 -8.58 17.10
C ILE A 265 -19.54 -9.52 17.74
N ASN A 266 -19.38 -10.70 17.16
CA ASN A 266 -18.33 -11.62 17.56
C ASN A 266 -17.02 -11.21 16.89
N VAL A 267 -16.07 -10.73 17.68
CA VAL A 267 -14.74 -10.33 17.19
C VAL A 267 -13.68 -11.23 17.83
N PRO A 268 -13.47 -12.45 17.30
CA PRO A 268 -12.54 -13.40 17.91
C PRO A 268 -11.11 -12.86 17.86
N GLY A 269 -10.40 -12.95 19.00
CA GLY A 269 -8.99 -12.57 19.11
C GLY A 269 -8.71 -11.07 19.18
N VAL A 270 -9.73 -10.21 19.29
CA VAL A 270 -9.55 -8.77 19.51
C VAL A 270 -9.86 -8.44 20.97
N GLY A 271 -8.86 -7.95 21.70
CA GLY A 271 -9.04 -7.47 23.08
C GLY A 271 -10.00 -6.28 23.12
N ILE A 272 -10.66 -6.06 24.26
CA ILE A 272 -11.65 -4.98 24.41
C ILE A 272 -11.06 -3.59 24.16
N ASP A 273 -9.79 -3.37 24.54
CA ASP A 273 -9.06 -2.11 24.37
C ASP A 273 -8.79 -1.76 22.89
N ASN A 274 -9.05 -2.72 22.02
CA ASN A 274 -8.87 -2.62 20.58
C ASN A 274 -10.18 -2.40 19.82
N ILE A 275 -11.30 -2.21 20.53
CA ILE A 275 -12.61 -1.95 19.94
C ILE A 275 -13.03 -0.51 20.25
N TYR A 276 -13.21 0.30 19.20
CA TYR A 276 -13.61 1.70 19.32
C TYR A 276 -14.95 1.92 18.64
N PHE A 277 -15.82 2.72 19.27
CA PHE A 277 -17.11 3.10 18.73
C PHE A 277 -17.09 4.60 18.43
N LYS A 278 -17.45 4.99 17.20
CA LYS A 278 -17.61 6.40 16.80
C LYS A 278 -18.97 6.56 16.12
N ILE A 279 -19.80 7.46 16.63
CA ILE A 279 -21.03 7.87 15.93
C ILE A 279 -20.68 9.08 15.07
N PHE A 280 -20.93 9.02 13.77
CA PHE A 280 -20.68 10.11 12.83
C PHE A 280 -21.87 10.26 11.88
N SER A 281 -22.53 11.41 11.89
CA SER A 281 -23.63 11.75 10.96
C SER A 281 -24.68 10.64 10.82
N ASN A 282 -25.29 10.23 11.94
CA ASN A 282 -26.27 9.13 12.01
C ASN A 282 -25.72 7.77 11.53
N LYS A 283 -24.43 7.51 11.71
CA LYS A 283 -23.83 6.19 11.48
C LYS A 283 -23.01 5.76 12.68
N LEU A 284 -23.23 4.54 13.15
CA LEU A 284 -22.36 3.89 14.12
C LEU A 284 -21.21 3.23 13.37
N ARG A 285 -19.98 3.71 13.57
CA ARG A 285 -18.76 3.07 13.10
C ARG A 285 -18.09 2.32 14.24
N ILE A 286 -17.77 1.07 13.99
CA ILE A 286 -17.05 0.20 14.92
C ILE A 286 -15.67 -0.03 14.31
N VAL A 287 -14.63 0.45 14.97
CA VAL A 287 -13.25 0.38 14.51
C VAL A 287 -12.54 -0.67 15.36
N LEU A 288 -12.00 -1.68 14.69
CA LEU A 288 -11.20 -2.73 15.31
C LEU A 288 -9.73 -2.42 15.04
N ARG A 289 -8.96 -2.17 16.09
CA ARG A 289 -7.52 -1.98 16.00
C ARG A 289 -6.86 -3.33 16.27
N ARG A 290 -6.45 -4.06 15.23
CA ARG A 290 -5.64 -5.25 15.46
C ARG A 290 -4.25 -4.77 15.87
N ASP A 291 -3.76 -5.18 17.04
CA ASP A 291 -2.34 -5.04 17.35
C ASP A 291 -1.58 -5.80 16.27
N LEU A 292 -1.05 -5.06 15.31
CA LEU A 292 -0.07 -5.62 14.39
C LEU A 292 1.16 -5.88 15.25
N ASN A 293 1.31 -7.13 15.69
CA ASN A 293 2.60 -7.61 16.15
C ASN A 293 3.61 -7.22 15.06
N VAL A 294 4.60 -6.42 15.47
CA VAL A 294 5.73 -6.01 14.64
C VAL A 294 6.47 -7.29 14.23
N GLY A 295 6.07 -7.92 13.13
CA GLY A 295 6.68 -9.18 12.70
C GLY A 295 5.88 -10.06 11.74
N GLU A 296 4.56 -9.91 11.59
CA GLU A 296 3.80 -10.74 10.64
C GLU A 296 3.42 -9.96 9.36
N PRO A 297 3.69 -10.51 8.16
CA PRO A 297 3.27 -9.91 6.91
C PRO A 297 1.75 -9.97 6.78
N ALA A 298 1.13 -8.83 6.49
CA ALA A 298 -0.29 -8.75 6.19
C ALA A 298 -0.61 -9.49 4.87
N TYR A 299 -1.53 -10.45 4.94
CA TYR A 299 -2.29 -10.98 3.80
C TYR A 299 -3.70 -10.40 3.83
#